data_AF-A0A420ERP5-F1
#
_entry.id   AF-A0A420ERP5-F1
#
_cell.length_a   1.000
_cell.length_b   1.000
_cell.length_c   1.000
_cell.angle_alpha   90.00
_cell.angle_beta   90.00
_cell.angle_gamma   90.00
#
_symmetry.space_group_name_H-M   'P 1'
#
loop_
_entity.id
_entity.type
_entity.pdbx_description
1 polymer ?
#
loop_
_entity_poly.entity_id
_entity_poly.type
_entity_poly.pdbx_seq_one_letter_code
_entity_poly.pdbx_strand_id
1 'polypeptide(L)'
;MPQTSHNVILSATEKYHNLCGAIEFTICDNKEMQERDDKNGGPNYLRAWREFRHMSQAELAEAVGTNQNMIGYLESGERGLSAKWLRRLAPALKTQPGFILEHDPSTLPTDIIEIWVNASAEERKQLISVAQALVRKNGTVG
;
A
#
# COMPACT_ATOMS: atom_id res chain seq x y z
N MET A 1 -0.99 31.73 -56.99
CA MET A 1 0.42 31.30 -57.12
C MET A 1 0.65 30.15 -56.15
N PRO A 2 1.24 29.03 -56.60
CA PRO A 2 1.43 27.84 -55.77
C PRO A 2 2.66 28.04 -54.89
N GLN A 3 2.62 27.57 -53.63
CA GLN A 3 3.82 27.48 -52.81
C GLN A 3 4.12 26.01 -52.53
N THR A 4 5.35 25.67 -52.92
CA THR A 4 5.93 24.38 -53.20
C THR A 4 6.14 23.57 -51.93
N SER A 5 5.69 22.31 -51.92
CA SER A 5 6.05 21.32 -50.91
C SER A 5 7.56 21.08 -50.92
N HIS A 6 8.25 21.45 -49.84
CA HIS A 6 9.64 21.05 -49.63
C HIS A 6 9.66 19.79 -48.79
N ASN A 7 9.90 18.65 -49.45
CA ASN A 7 10.33 17.42 -48.77
C ASN A 7 11.81 17.56 -48.46
N VAL A 8 12.17 17.67 -47.19
CA VAL A 8 13.57 17.62 -46.74
C VAL A 8 13.83 16.25 -46.15
N ILE A 9 14.56 15.42 -46.89
CA ILE A 9 15.23 14.23 -46.37
C ILE A 9 16.54 14.71 -45.75
N LEU A 10 16.65 14.74 -44.42
CA LEU A 10 17.91 14.90 -43.71
C LEU A 10 17.96 13.94 -42.51
N SER A 11 18.76 12.89 -42.70
CA SER A 11 19.62 12.19 -41.73
C SER A 11 19.23 12.12 -40.24
N ALA A 12 19.17 10.87 -39.76
CA ALA A 12 19.26 10.41 -38.37
C ALA A 12 19.90 11.42 -37.38
N THR A 13 19.13 11.89 -36.40
CA THR A 13 19.03 11.26 -35.07
C THR A 13 18.03 12.04 -34.22
N GLU A 14 16.85 11.49 -33.97
CA GLU A 14 15.97 11.94 -32.90
C GLU A 14 15.64 10.74 -32.02
N LYS A 15 15.81 10.88 -30.70
CA LYS A 15 15.30 9.91 -29.73
C LYS A 15 13.78 9.93 -29.85
N TYR A 16 13.22 8.97 -30.58
CA TYR A 16 11.79 8.84 -30.78
C TYR A 16 11.08 8.48 -29.46
N HIS A 17 9.93 9.10 -29.23
CA HIS A 17 9.00 8.80 -28.14
C HIS A 17 7.81 7.97 -28.64
N ASN A 18 7.61 6.80 -28.04
CA ASN A 18 6.73 5.75 -28.58
C ASN A 18 5.21 6.01 -28.46
N LEU A 19 4.77 7.05 -27.73
CA LEU A 19 3.35 7.19 -27.36
C LEU A 19 2.66 8.48 -27.86
N CYS A 20 3.38 9.52 -28.27
CA CYS A 20 2.76 10.81 -28.62
C CYS A 20 3.39 11.57 -29.81
N GLY A 21 4.54 11.14 -30.34
CA GLY A 21 5.12 11.76 -31.54
C GLY A 21 5.48 13.25 -31.45
N ALA A 22 5.62 13.80 -30.23
CA ALA A 22 6.03 15.19 -30.01
C ALA A 22 7.55 15.29 -29.77
N ILE A 23 8.15 16.41 -30.18
CA ILE A 23 9.61 16.63 -30.29
C ILE A 23 10.20 17.33 -29.04
N GLU A 24 9.37 17.84 -28.14
CA GLU A 24 9.84 18.55 -26.94
C GLU A 24 9.66 17.70 -25.67
N PHE A 25 10.78 17.52 -24.94
CA PHE A 25 10.80 16.98 -23.58
C PHE A 25 9.87 17.81 -22.69
N THR A 26 8.71 17.25 -22.38
CA THR A 26 7.79 17.78 -21.36
C THR A 26 7.88 16.91 -20.12
N ILE A 27 7.41 17.44 -18.98
CA ILE A 27 7.40 16.86 -17.62
C ILE A 27 6.83 15.41 -17.55
N CYS A 28 6.31 14.89 -18.66
CA CYS A 28 5.85 13.52 -18.83
C CYS A 28 6.97 12.46 -18.73
N ASP A 29 8.24 12.85 -18.89
CA ASP A 29 9.41 12.01 -18.67
C ASP A 29 9.86 12.06 -17.21
N ASN A 30 8.99 11.63 -16.30
CA ASN A 30 9.38 11.55 -14.89
C ASN A 30 10.43 10.45 -14.71
N LYS A 31 11.69 10.80 -14.96
CA LYS A 31 12.88 9.94 -14.93
C LYS A 31 13.33 9.62 -13.49
N GLU A 32 12.50 9.94 -12.51
CA GLU A 32 12.70 9.72 -11.08
C GLU A 32 11.91 8.51 -10.54
N MET A 33 11.49 7.55 -11.37
CA MET A 33 11.26 6.18 -10.89
C MET A 33 12.61 5.45 -10.86
N GLN A 34 13.43 5.72 -9.84
CA GLN A 34 14.70 5.03 -9.63
C GLN A 34 14.47 3.68 -8.93
N GLU A 35 14.40 2.61 -9.72
CA GLU A 35 14.88 1.21 -9.54
C GLU A 35 14.80 0.49 -8.17
N ARG A 36 14.08 1.03 -7.18
CA ARG A 36 13.60 0.30 -6.00
C ARG A 36 12.14 0.64 -5.72
N ASP A 37 11.36 0.74 -6.78
CA ASP A 37 9.93 0.95 -6.67
C ASP A 37 9.28 -0.35 -6.22
N ASP A 38 9.20 -0.55 -4.91
CA ASP A 38 8.14 -1.41 -4.41
C ASP A 38 6.83 -0.93 -5.05
N LYS A 39 6.02 -1.87 -5.54
CA LYS A 39 4.78 -1.51 -6.25
C LYS A 39 3.72 -0.90 -5.34
N ASN A 40 4.08 -0.62 -4.09
CA ASN A 40 3.23 -0.08 -3.05
C ASN A 40 3.41 1.44 -2.89
N GLY A 41 4.50 2.01 -3.42
CA GLY A 41 4.80 3.44 -3.28
C GLY A 41 5.11 3.84 -1.84
N GLY A 42 5.62 2.89 -1.05
CA GLY A 42 5.78 3.02 0.39
C GLY A 42 5.91 1.68 1.12
N PRO A 43 6.08 1.72 2.45
CA PRO A 43 6.35 0.51 3.23
C PRO A 43 5.24 -0.55 3.11
N ASN A 44 5.62 -1.79 3.38
CA ASN A 44 4.75 -2.95 3.32
C ASN A 44 4.93 -3.81 4.58
N TYR A 45 3.89 -3.85 5.42
CA TYR A 45 3.90 -4.59 6.67
C TYR A 45 3.11 -5.90 6.61
N LEU A 46 2.77 -6.41 5.43
CA LEU A 46 1.99 -7.64 5.29
C LEU A 46 2.65 -8.82 6.02
N ARG A 47 3.96 -8.99 5.86
CA ARG A 47 4.71 -10.06 6.54
C ARG A 47 4.61 -9.92 8.05
N ALA A 48 4.82 -8.72 8.56
CA ALA A 48 4.76 -8.44 10.00
C ALA A 48 3.38 -8.75 10.56
N TRP A 49 2.30 -8.38 9.86
CA TRP A 49 0.93 -8.73 10.24
C TRP A 49 0.67 -10.23 10.22
N ARG A 50 1.19 -10.96 9.23
CA ARG A 50 1.07 -12.42 9.16
C ARG A 50 1.76 -13.10 10.34
N GLU A 51 2.99 -12.69 10.64
CA GLU A 51 3.81 -13.26 11.72
C GLU A 51 3.24 -12.91 13.10
N PHE A 52 2.72 -11.69 13.25
CA PHE A 52 2.00 -11.28 14.44
C PHE A 52 0.75 -12.14 14.71
N ARG A 53 0.11 -12.67 13.67
CA ARG A 53 -1.00 -13.62 13.79
C ARG A 53 -0.57 -15.09 13.83
N HIS A 54 0.74 -15.35 13.92
CA HIS A 54 1.33 -16.69 13.95
C HIS A 54 0.91 -17.58 12.76
N MET A 55 0.71 -16.97 11.59
CA MET A 55 0.32 -17.68 10.38
C MET A 55 1.54 -17.93 9.49
N SER A 56 1.60 -19.09 8.84
CA SER A 56 2.46 -19.34 7.69
C SER A 56 1.89 -18.66 6.43
N GLN A 57 2.72 -18.51 5.39
CA GLN A 57 2.26 -17.96 4.11
C GLN A 57 1.19 -18.86 3.46
N ALA A 58 1.27 -20.18 3.68
CA ALA A 58 0.29 -21.14 3.17
C ALA A 58 -1.07 -21.00 3.87
N GLU A 59 -1.08 -20.86 5.19
CA GLU A 59 -2.33 -20.65 5.96
C GLU A 59 -3.00 -19.33 5.60
N LEU A 60 -2.23 -18.24 5.43
CA LEU A 60 -2.78 -16.97 4.97
C LEU A 60 -3.33 -17.09 3.56
N ALA A 61 -2.64 -17.82 2.67
CA ALA A 61 -3.11 -18.06 1.32
C ALA A 61 -4.43 -18.82 1.29
N GLU A 62 -4.56 -19.87 2.10
CA GLU A 62 -5.80 -20.63 2.26
C GLU A 62 -6.94 -19.74 2.76
N ALA A 63 -6.68 -18.96 3.82
CA ALA A 63 -7.68 -18.07 4.43
C ALA A 63 -8.25 -17.02 3.46
N VAL A 64 -7.46 -16.56 2.48
CA VAL A 64 -7.90 -15.57 1.49
C VAL A 64 -8.23 -16.16 0.12
N GLY A 65 -8.13 -17.48 -0.05
CA GLY A 65 -8.38 -18.19 -1.31
C GLY A 65 -7.36 -17.86 -2.40
N THR A 66 -6.08 -18.08 -2.13
CA THR A 66 -4.97 -17.94 -3.10
C THR A 66 -3.90 -19.02 -2.88
N ASN A 67 -2.70 -18.82 -3.45
CA ASN A 67 -1.57 -19.71 -3.29
C ASN A 67 -0.42 -19.06 -2.50
N GLN A 68 0.44 -19.88 -1.90
CA GLN A 68 1.56 -19.42 -1.07
C GLN A 68 2.50 -18.46 -1.82
N ASN A 69 2.81 -18.77 -3.08
CA ASN A 69 3.70 -17.95 -3.91
C ASN A 69 3.16 -16.53 -4.10
N MET A 70 1.84 -16.37 -4.24
CA MET A 70 1.19 -15.06 -4.34
C MET A 70 1.41 -14.23 -3.08
N ILE A 71 1.30 -14.84 -1.89
CA ILE A 71 1.58 -14.17 -0.62
C ILE A 71 3.05 -13.75 -0.57
N GLY A 72 3.98 -14.62 -0.99
CA GLY A 72 5.40 -14.28 -1.10
C GLY A 72 5.67 -13.07 -1.98
N TYR A 73 5.05 -12.99 -3.18
CA TYR A 73 5.17 -11.85 -4.08
C TYR A 73 4.56 -10.57 -3.51
N LEU A 74 3.48 -10.67 -2.75
CA LEU A 74 2.85 -9.53 -2.09
C LEU A 74 3.67 -9.04 -0.91
N GLU A 75 4.31 -9.93 -0.15
CA GLU A 75 5.19 -9.56 0.97
C GLU A 75 6.50 -8.93 0.50
N SER A 76 7.07 -9.41 -0.61
CA SER A 76 8.32 -8.87 -1.17
C SER A 76 8.13 -7.53 -1.89
N GLY A 77 6.89 -7.14 -2.19
CA GLY A 77 6.59 -5.97 -3.01
C GLY A 77 6.78 -6.19 -4.51
N GLU A 78 7.18 -7.40 -4.94
CA GLU A 78 7.26 -7.78 -6.37
C GLU A 78 5.87 -7.68 -7.03
N ARG A 79 4.81 -7.92 -6.24
CA ARG A 79 3.43 -7.58 -6.60
C ARG A 79 2.88 -6.55 -5.62
N GLY A 80 2.29 -5.49 -6.18
CA GLY A 80 1.68 -4.43 -5.38
C GLY A 80 0.43 -4.89 -4.63
N LEU A 81 0.30 -4.43 -3.40
CA LEU A 81 -0.87 -4.55 -2.54
C LEU A 81 -1.97 -3.60 -3.00
N SER A 82 -2.63 -3.99 -4.09
CA SER A 82 -3.80 -3.24 -4.57
C SER A 82 -4.92 -3.21 -3.53
N ALA A 83 -5.82 -2.24 -3.65
CA ALA A 83 -7.00 -2.14 -2.78
C ALA A 83 -7.86 -3.42 -2.75
N LYS A 84 -7.84 -4.23 -3.82
CA LYS A 84 -8.49 -5.55 -3.85
C LYS A 84 -7.79 -6.53 -2.90
N TRP A 85 -6.47 -6.57 -2.91
CA TRP A 85 -5.70 -7.45 -2.03
C TRP A 85 -5.83 -7.02 -0.57
N LEU A 86 -5.70 -5.73 -0.28
CA LEU A 86 -5.82 -5.23 1.09
C LEU A 86 -7.19 -5.57 1.71
N ARG A 87 -8.29 -5.40 0.97
CA ARG A 87 -9.63 -5.78 1.45
C ARG A 87 -9.82 -7.29 1.64
N ARG A 88 -9.07 -8.13 0.91
CA ARG A 88 -9.09 -9.59 1.10
C ARG A 88 -8.25 -10.02 2.30
N LEU A 89 -7.10 -9.39 2.50
CA LEU A 89 -6.13 -9.75 3.55
C LEU A 89 -6.56 -9.23 4.93
N ALA A 90 -7.14 -8.03 4.99
CA ALA A 90 -7.50 -7.37 6.24
C ALA A 90 -8.42 -8.21 7.17
N PRO A 91 -9.50 -8.85 6.68
CA PRO A 91 -10.32 -9.72 7.52
C PRO A 91 -9.55 -10.94 8.05
N ALA A 92 -8.73 -11.58 7.21
CA ALA A 92 -7.94 -12.75 7.60
C ALA A 92 -6.90 -12.40 8.68
N LEU A 93 -6.30 -11.22 8.58
CA LEU A 93 -5.30 -10.70 9.52
C LEU A 93 -5.92 -9.97 10.72
N LYS A 94 -7.25 -9.88 10.80
CA LYS A 94 -8.00 -9.15 11.84
C LYS A 94 -7.48 -7.72 12.02
N THR A 95 -7.35 -6.98 10.91
CA THR A 95 -6.87 -5.59 10.89
C THR A 95 -7.61 -4.78 9.82
N GLN A 96 -7.22 -3.52 9.62
CA GLN A 96 -7.76 -2.66 8.57
C GLN A 96 -6.82 -2.63 7.34
N PRO A 97 -7.36 -2.45 6.11
CA PRO A 97 -6.56 -2.37 4.89
C PRO A 97 -5.38 -1.39 4.95
N GLY A 98 -5.58 -0.18 5.48
CA GLY A 98 -4.52 0.84 5.56
C GLY A 98 -3.38 0.48 6.52
N PHE A 99 -3.69 -0.23 7.61
CA PHE A 99 -2.69 -0.61 8.62
C PHE A 99 -1.63 -1.56 8.06
N ILE A 100 -1.98 -2.35 7.04
CA ILE A 100 -1.05 -3.25 6.36
C ILE A 100 0.04 -2.48 5.59
N LEU A 101 -0.25 -1.25 5.14
CA LEU A 101 0.70 -0.39 4.44
C LEU A 101 1.43 0.57 5.38
N GLU A 102 0.79 1.01 6.45
CA GLU A 102 1.26 2.17 7.23
C GLU A 102 1.94 1.78 8.55
N HIS A 103 1.63 0.62 9.11
CA HIS A 103 2.01 0.30 10.49
C HIS A 103 2.54 -1.12 10.68
N ASP A 104 3.67 -1.21 11.38
CA ASP A 104 4.16 -2.46 11.95
C ASP A 104 3.35 -2.82 13.21
N PRO A 105 2.71 -4.01 13.27
CA PRO A 105 1.90 -4.43 14.41
C PRO A 105 2.69 -4.54 15.73
N SER A 106 4.02 -4.72 15.68
CA SER A 106 4.88 -4.77 16.87
C SER A 106 5.16 -3.40 17.48
N THR A 107 4.98 -2.34 16.69
CA THR A 107 5.16 -0.95 17.13
C THR A 107 3.84 -0.30 17.54
N LEU A 108 2.72 -0.87 17.11
CA LEU A 108 1.41 -0.52 17.65
C LEU A 108 1.30 -1.11 19.06
N PRO A 109 0.72 -0.40 20.04
CA PRO A 109 0.33 -1.01 21.30
C PRO A 109 -0.77 -2.03 21.02
N THR A 110 -0.36 -3.25 20.68
CA THR A 110 -1.23 -4.29 20.13
C THR A 110 -2.27 -4.77 21.14
N ASP A 111 -1.97 -4.60 22.43
CA ASP A 111 -2.87 -4.78 23.56
C ASP A 111 -4.23 -4.12 23.31
N ILE A 112 -4.27 -2.89 22.78
CA ILE A 112 -5.53 -2.17 22.57
C ILE A 112 -6.38 -2.85 21.49
N ILE A 113 -5.76 -3.32 20.41
CA ILE A 113 -6.48 -3.99 19.30
C ILE A 113 -7.04 -5.33 19.77
N GLU A 114 -6.26 -6.11 20.51
CA GLU A 114 -6.70 -7.40 21.02
C GLU A 114 -7.80 -7.27 22.07
N ILE A 115 -7.66 -6.31 22.99
CA ILE A 115 -8.71 -5.95 23.96
C ILE A 115 -9.98 -5.59 23.20
N TRP A 116 -9.89 -4.79 22.13
CA TRP A 116 -11.06 -4.37 21.35
C TRP A 116 -11.74 -5.53 20.61
N VAL A 117 -10.96 -6.42 19.98
CA VAL A 117 -11.47 -7.57 19.22
C VAL A 117 -12.20 -8.55 20.13
N ASN A 118 -11.66 -8.82 21.31
CA ASN A 118 -12.23 -9.77 22.28
C ASN A 118 -13.34 -9.16 23.15
N ALA A 119 -13.44 -7.83 23.23
CA ALA A 119 -14.49 -7.15 23.98
C ALA A 119 -15.89 -7.34 23.35
N SER A 120 -16.88 -7.56 24.22
CA SER A 120 -18.31 -7.52 23.91
C SER A 120 -18.78 -6.12 23.50
N ALA A 121 -20.00 -6.02 22.98
CA ALA A 121 -20.57 -4.75 22.54
C ALA A 121 -20.66 -3.71 23.69
N GLU A 122 -20.92 -4.15 24.92
CA GLU A 122 -20.97 -3.26 26.09
C GLU A 122 -19.57 -2.87 26.57
N GLU A 123 -18.62 -3.81 26.60
CA GLU A 123 -17.23 -3.53 26.95
C GLU A 123 -16.58 -2.55 25.97
N ARG A 124 -16.89 -2.65 24.67
CA ARG A 124 -16.42 -1.68 23.66
C ARG A 124 -16.92 -0.26 23.94
N LYS A 125 -18.18 -0.09 24.36
CA LYS A 125 -18.72 1.22 24.75
C LYS A 125 -17.98 1.79 25.96
N GLN A 126 -17.70 0.95 26.96
CA GLN A 126 -16.96 1.35 28.15
C GLN A 126 -15.50 1.73 27.82
N LEU A 127 -14.83 0.94 26.98
CA LEU A 127 -13.47 1.22 26.50
C LEU A 127 -13.40 2.58 25.79
N ILE A 128 -14.37 2.90 24.92
CA ILE A 128 -14.45 4.23 24.29
C ILE A 128 -14.56 5.33 25.35
N SER A 129 -15.44 5.17 26.34
CA SER A 129 -15.64 6.18 27.39
C SER A 129 -14.37 6.45 28.19
N VAL A 130 -13.65 5.39 28.60
CA VAL A 130 -12.37 5.51 29.31
C VAL A 130 -11.31 6.15 28.43
N ALA A 131 -11.17 5.70 27.17
CA ALA A 131 -10.22 6.29 26.24
C ALA A 131 -10.47 7.78 26.01
N GLN A 132 -11.73 8.18 25.83
CA GLN A 132 -12.14 9.59 25.71
C GLN A 132 -11.79 10.40 26.95
N ALA A 133 -12.00 9.85 28.16
CA ALA A 133 -11.67 10.53 29.40
C ALA A 133 -10.17 10.77 29.57
N LEU A 134 -9.33 9.82 29.14
CA LEU A 134 -7.87 9.93 29.18
C LEU A 134 -7.34 10.91 28.13
N VAL A 135 -7.83 10.86 26.89
CA VAL A 135 -7.40 11.76 25.81
C VAL A 135 -7.80 13.22 26.09
N ARG A 136 -8.99 13.46 26.65
CA ARG A 136 -9.45 14.83 26.98
C ARG A 136 -8.57 15.51 28.02
N LYS A 137 -7.93 14.74 28.91
CA LYS A 137 -7.11 15.27 30.01
C LYS A 137 -5.73 15.78 29.55
N ASN A 138 -5.26 15.33 28.39
CA ASN A 138 -3.96 15.73 27.84
C ASN A 138 -4.02 17.01 26.99
N GLY A 139 -5.22 17.53 26.72
CA GLY A 139 -5.45 18.75 25.91
C GLY A 139 -5.63 20.05 26.72
N THR A 140 -5.47 20.02 28.04
CA THR A 140 -5.53 21.23 28.89
C THR A 140 -4.16 21.48 29.50
N VAL A 141 -3.24 21.97 28.67
CA VAL A 141 -2.04 22.66 29.15
C VAL A 141 -2.48 24.08 29.48
N GLY A 142 -2.33 24.46 30.76
CA GLY A 142 -2.48 25.84 31.22
C GLY A 142 -1.31 26.71 30.78
#